data_AF-A0A936DFU2-F1
#
_entry.id   AF-A0A936DFU2-F1
#
_cell.length_a   1.000
_cell.length_b   1.000
_cell.length_c   1.000
_cell.angle_alpha   90.00
_cell.angle_beta   90.00
_cell.angle_gamma   90.00
#
_symmetry.space_group_name_H-M   'P 1'
#
loop_
_entity.id
_entity.type
_entity.pdbx_description
1 polymer ?
#
loop_
_entity_poly.entity_id
_entity_poly.type
_entity_poly.pdbx_seq_one_letter_code
_entity_poly.pdbx_strand_id
1 'polypeptide(L)'
;MAACGSPNARVMEKDEVQRMEPAEHAGEPSEAEKIRALIDEVRKVDAVFVRGEETFDGATMADELEHRVTRLTFATARQFVDAVAAIDRSKAEPLRVRLTDGTVLEARDWYLAALDEMEGATRAPRATGPARHDPNAPVTLGILDALTIVERSRETFVAPARKLPSGKTKGKRKEYTAPDFAEMLRKKWEFLGADVRDLETFIDEIATDAFSTMEPYRVLHEDGSEEELRGWLLAQLDARRAALAKGGAP
;
A
#
# COMPACT_ATOMS: atom_id res chain seq x y z
N MET A 1 69.90 -27.59 -10.02
CA MET A 1 70.02 -27.20 -8.60
C MET A 1 69.11 -26.00 -8.35
N ALA A 2 68.40 -26.06 -7.21
CA ALA A 2 67.62 -25.05 -6.48
C ALA A 2 67.95 -23.57 -6.75
N ALA A 3 67.11 -22.56 -6.47
CA ALA A 3 65.71 -22.39 -6.09
C ALA A 3 65.54 -20.86 -5.78
N CYS A 4 64.30 -20.35 -5.88
CA CYS A 4 63.74 -19.20 -5.13
C CYS A 4 64.37 -17.79 -5.30
N GLY A 5 63.62 -16.69 -5.39
CA GLY A 5 62.19 -16.49 -5.29
C GLY A 5 61.82 -15.04 -5.65
N SER A 6 60.59 -14.86 -6.11
CA SER A 6 59.92 -13.54 -6.14
C SER A 6 59.47 -13.18 -4.72
N PRO A 7 59.19 -11.88 -4.47
CA PRO A 7 57.78 -11.53 -4.36
C PRO A 7 57.39 -10.18 -4.98
N ASN A 8 56.17 -10.19 -5.57
CA ASN A 8 55.07 -9.20 -5.50
C ASN A 8 55.32 -7.70 -5.76
N ALA A 9 54.41 -6.94 -6.33
CA ALA A 9 53.12 -7.19 -6.99
C ALA A 9 52.74 -5.86 -7.67
N ARG A 10 52.26 -5.89 -8.91
CA ARG A 10 51.40 -4.82 -9.42
C ARG A 10 50.09 -5.47 -9.82
N VAL A 11 49.08 -5.10 -9.04
CA VAL A 11 47.71 -5.60 -9.03
C VAL A 11 47.10 -5.52 -10.43
N MET A 12 46.39 -6.58 -10.78
CA MET A 12 45.52 -6.70 -11.95
C MET A 12 44.34 -5.73 -11.80
N GLU A 13 44.15 -4.84 -12.78
CA GLU A 13 42.85 -4.19 -12.98
C GLU A 13 41.87 -5.22 -13.54
N LYS A 14 40.80 -5.41 -12.78
CA LYS A 14 39.73 -6.36 -13.00
C LYS A 14 38.54 -5.67 -13.67
N ASP A 15 37.84 -6.48 -14.44
CA ASP A 15 36.40 -6.43 -14.66
C ASP A 15 35.84 -5.39 -15.62
N GLU A 16 35.88 -5.81 -16.88
CA GLU A 16 34.78 -5.69 -17.83
C GLU A 16 33.48 -6.26 -17.20
N VAL A 17 32.63 -5.38 -16.67
CA VAL A 17 31.20 -5.67 -16.44
C VAL A 17 30.38 -4.63 -17.17
N GLN A 18 30.03 -4.98 -18.40
CA GLN A 18 28.90 -4.40 -19.09
C GLN A 18 27.63 -4.99 -18.46
N ARG A 19 26.86 -4.19 -17.69
CA ARG A 19 25.41 -4.40 -17.46
C ARG A 19 24.78 -3.26 -16.67
N MET A 20 23.89 -2.57 -17.39
CA MET A 20 22.72 -1.84 -16.92
C MET A 20 23.03 -0.58 -16.12
N GLU A 21 23.11 0.52 -16.87
CA GLU A 21 22.72 1.85 -16.40
C GLU A 21 21.40 1.72 -15.61
N PRO A 22 21.33 2.19 -14.35
CA PRO A 22 20.04 2.35 -13.71
C PRO A 22 19.28 3.39 -14.52
N ALA A 23 18.19 2.96 -15.15
CA ALA A 23 17.28 3.85 -15.84
C ALA A 23 16.86 4.95 -14.86
N GLU A 24 17.39 6.15 -15.07
CA GLU A 24 16.96 7.36 -14.40
C GLU A 24 15.45 7.50 -14.62
N HIS A 25 14.66 7.20 -13.58
CA HIS A 25 13.25 7.61 -13.50
C HIS A 25 13.25 9.11 -13.23
N ALA A 26 13.62 9.89 -14.25
CA ALA A 26 13.54 11.34 -14.24
C ALA A 26 12.07 11.74 -14.30
N GLY A 27 11.45 11.96 -13.13
CA GLY A 27 10.13 12.60 -13.04
C GLY A 27 9.37 12.38 -11.74
N GLU A 28 9.56 11.24 -11.07
CA GLU A 28 8.76 10.89 -9.87
C GLU A 28 9.64 10.86 -8.62
N PRO A 29 9.27 11.58 -7.53
CA PRO A 29 10.02 11.55 -6.29
C PRO A 29 10.02 10.13 -5.72
N SER A 30 11.17 9.66 -5.25
CA SER A 30 11.26 8.37 -4.58
C SER A 30 10.41 8.35 -3.31
N GLU A 31 10.00 7.17 -2.85
CA GLU A 31 9.21 7.02 -1.61
C GLU A 31 9.88 7.65 -0.39
N ALA A 32 11.22 7.61 -0.31
CA ALA A 32 11.98 8.28 0.74
C ALA A 32 11.94 9.81 0.63
N GLU A 33 11.93 10.35 -0.59
CA GLU A 33 11.76 11.78 -0.84
C GLU A 33 10.35 12.25 -0.51
N LYS A 34 9.32 11.47 -0.85
CA LYS A 34 7.93 11.75 -0.48
C LYS A 34 7.74 11.81 1.03
N ILE A 35 8.33 10.87 1.79
CA ILE A 35 8.27 10.88 3.26
C ILE A 35 8.99 12.09 3.85
N ARG A 36 10.17 12.45 3.32
CA ARG A 36 10.89 13.65 3.76
C ARG A 36 10.10 14.92 3.46
N ALA A 37 9.49 15.01 2.28
CA ALA A 37 8.64 16.13 1.89
C ALA A 37 7.41 16.23 2.79
N LEU A 38 6.76 15.10 3.13
CA LEU A 38 5.65 15.05 4.08
C LEU A 38 6.05 15.58 5.46
N ILE A 39 7.20 15.15 5.99
CA ILE A 39 7.71 15.62 7.29
C ILE A 39 8.03 17.12 7.25
N ASP A 40 8.59 17.60 6.15
CA ASP A 40 8.90 19.01 5.97
C ASP A 40 7.62 19.86 5.85
N GLU A 41 6.57 19.34 5.24
CA GLU A 41 5.25 19.97 5.19
C GLU A 41 4.62 20.05 6.59
N VAL A 42 4.72 18.97 7.38
CA VAL A 42 4.30 18.95 8.80
C VAL A 42 5.06 19.98 9.63
N ARG A 43 6.34 20.20 9.34
CA ARG A 43 7.15 21.22 10.03
C ARG A 43 6.71 22.64 9.69
N LYS A 44 6.26 22.87 8.46
CA LYS A 44 5.89 24.20 7.93
C LYS A 44 4.42 24.56 8.13
N VAL A 45 3.55 23.56 8.28
CA VAL A 45 2.12 23.81 8.40
C VAL A 45 1.83 24.58 9.68
N ASP A 46 1.06 25.66 9.53
CA ASP A 46 0.51 26.40 10.66
C ASP A 46 -0.74 25.66 11.16
N ALA A 47 -0.51 24.51 11.80
CA ALA A 47 -1.53 23.65 12.38
C ALA A 47 -1.07 23.09 13.73
N VAL A 48 -2.04 22.73 14.56
CA VAL A 48 -1.81 22.09 15.86
C VAL A 48 -2.28 20.65 15.79
N PHE A 49 -1.38 19.73 16.10
CA PHE A 49 -1.69 18.31 16.21
C PHE A 49 -2.20 18.04 17.63
N VAL A 50 -3.36 17.42 17.77
CA VAL A 50 -4.03 17.23 19.06
C VAL A 50 -4.28 15.75 19.26
N ARG A 51 -3.86 15.23 20.42
CA ARG A 51 -4.17 13.87 20.89
C ARG A 51 -4.71 13.99 22.30
N GLY A 52 -6.03 13.93 22.44
CA GLY A 52 -6.66 14.16 23.74
C GLY A 52 -6.45 15.58 24.26
N GLU A 53 -5.84 15.68 25.44
CA GLU A 53 -5.41 16.93 26.07
C GLU A 53 -4.01 17.37 25.64
N GLU A 54 -3.24 16.51 24.96
CA GLU A 54 -1.91 16.82 24.46
C GLU A 54 -1.99 17.57 23.12
N THR A 55 -1.21 18.63 22.99
CA THR A 55 -1.08 19.41 21.76
C THR A 55 0.38 19.49 21.33
N PHE A 56 0.65 19.21 20.06
CA PHE A 56 1.95 19.27 19.43
C PHE A 56 1.88 20.31 18.31
N ASP A 57 2.89 21.17 18.23
CA ASP A 57 3.08 22.02 17.06
C ASP A 57 3.68 21.22 15.89
N GLY A 58 3.68 21.81 14.69
CA GLY A 58 4.22 21.17 13.50
C GLY A 58 5.68 20.75 13.64
N ALA A 59 6.51 21.52 14.35
CA ALA A 59 7.90 21.18 14.61
C ALA A 59 8.03 19.92 15.48
N THR A 60 7.30 19.87 16.60
CA THR A 60 7.29 18.72 17.52
C THR A 60 6.75 17.47 16.83
N MET A 61 5.71 17.61 16.01
CA MET A 61 5.15 16.48 15.26
C MET A 61 6.12 15.98 14.17
N ALA A 62 6.82 16.90 13.48
CA ALA A 62 7.82 16.54 12.48
C ALA A 62 8.97 15.75 13.13
N ASP A 63 9.49 16.19 14.29
CA ASP A 63 10.49 15.44 15.06
C ASP A 63 9.97 14.04 15.44
N GLU A 64 8.72 13.91 15.88
CA GLU A 64 8.13 12.61 16.20
C GLU A 64 8.05 11.69 14.95
N LEU A 65 7.69 12.24 13.80
CA LEU A 65 7.67 11.50 12.53
C LEU A 65 9.07 11.07 12.09
N GLU A 66 10.09 11.92 12.23
CA GLU A 66 11.50 11.57 11.95
C GLU A 66 11.96 10.41 12.84
N HIS A 67 11.62 10.44 14.13
CA HIS A 67 11.90 9.32 15.03
C HIS A 67 11.20 8.04 14.58
N ARG A 68 9.95 8.11 14.11
CA ARG A 68 9.18 6.96 13.62
C ARG A 68 9.75 6.40 12.31
N VAL A 69 10.27 7.23 11.41
CA VAL A 69 10.95 6.80 10.18
C VAL A 69 12.12 5.85 10.48
N THR A 70 12.86 6.07 11.58
CA THR A 70 13.99 5.21 11.96
C THR A 70 13.59 3.89 12.63
N ARG A 71 12.34 3.79 13.13
CA ARG A 71 11.88 2.65 13.94
C ARG A 71 10.87 1.76 13.22
N LEU A 72 10.21 2.29 12.20
CA LEU A 72 9.18 1.58 11.45
C LEU A 72 9.75 1.10 10.12
N THR A 73 9.23 -0.03 9.65
CA THR A 73 9.55 -0.57 8.34
C THR A 73 8.35 -0.36 7.42
N PHE A 74 8.57 0.30 6.29
CA PHE A 74 7.56 0.63 5.29
C PHE A 74 8.23 0.65 3.91
N ALA A 75 7.49 0.26 2.88
CA ALA A 75 7.98 0.30 1.50
C ALA A 75 7.58 1.59 0.78
N THR A 76 6.47 2.22 1.19
CA THR A 76 5.92 3.43 0.57
C THR A 76 5.58 4.52 1.57
N ALA A 77 5.43 5.75 1.09
CA ALA A 77 5.01 6.90 1.90
C ALA A 77 3.61 6.71 2.49
N ARG A 78 2.69 6.10 1.74
CA ARG A 78 1.35 5.74 2.24
C ARG A 78 1.41 4.71 3.36
N GLN A 79 2.24 3.67 3.21
CA GLN A 79 2.44 2.67 4.27
C GLN A 79 3.06 3.28 5.53
N PHE A 80 3.96 4.26 5.38
CA PHE A 80 4.46 5.02 6.53
C PHE A 80 3.33 5.73 7.27
N VAL A 81 2.43 6.43 6.56
CA VAL A 81 1.26 7.10 7.14
C VAL A 81 0.34 6.12 7.87
N ASP A 82 0.05 4.97 7.27
CA ASP A 82 -0.79 3.94 7.91
C ASP A 82 -0.13 3.37 9.17
N ALA A 83 1.17 3.12 9.15
CA ALA A 83 1.91 2.62 10.32
C ALA A 83 1.90 3.64 11.46
N VAL A 84 2.08 4.93 11.15
CA VAL A 84 1.99 6.04 12.10
C VAL A 84 0.57 6.14 12.67
N ALA A 85 -0.45 6.07 11.83
CA ALA A 85 -1.85 6.16 12.22
C ALA A 85 -2.32 4.96 13.07
N ALA A 86 -1.84 3.75 12.75
CA ALA A 86 -2.15 2.55 13.53
C ALA A 86 -1.59 2.63 14.96
N ILE A 87 -0.37 3.15 15.12
CA ILE A 87 0.22 3.42 16.45
C ILE A 87 -0.64 4.43 17.20
N ASP A 88 -1.12 5.47 16.52
CA ASP A 88 -1.94 6.50 17.16
C ASP A 88 -3.34 5.99 17.54
N ARG A 89 -3.95 5.14 16.71
CA ARG A 89 -5.24 4.47 17.03
C ARG A 89 -5.10 3.43 18.14
N SER A 90 -3.91 2.86 18.35
CA SER A 90 -3.64 1.99 19.50
C SER A 90 -3.60 2.76 20.82
N LYS A 91 -3.49 4.09 20.77
CA LYS A 91 -3.66 4.98 21.93
C LYS A 91 -5.15 5.24 22.16
N ALA A 92 -5.49 5.62 23.39
CA ALA A 92 -6.88 5.84 23.79
C ALA A 92 -7.62 6.89 22.93
N GLU A 93 -6.89 7.81 22.31
CA GLU A 93 -7.45 8.89 21.49
C GLU A 93 -6.67 9.06 20.18
N PRO A 94 -7.38 9.19 19.04
CA PRO A 94 -6.75 9.36 17.74
C PRO A 94 -6.09 10.74 17.60
N LEU A 95 -4.97 10.81 16.89
CA LEU A 95 -4.30 12.06 16.57
C LEU A 95 -5.11 12.84 15.53
N ARG A 96 -5.33 14.12 15.79
CA ARG A 96 -6.07 15.05 14.93
C ARG A 96 -5.22 16.25 14.57
N VAL A 97 -5.52 16.90 13.46
CA VAL A 97 -4.89 18.14 13.00
C VAL A 97 -5.94 19.24 13.06
N ARG A 98 -5.67 20.27 13.86
CA ARG A 98 -6.47 21.49 13.90
C ARG A 98 -5.78 22.58 13.08
N LEU A 99 -6.39 22.93 11.96
CA LEU A 99 -5.94 24.00 11.09
C LEU A 99 -6.33 25.38 11.65
N THR A 100 -5.67 26.44 11.18
CA THR A 100 -5.94 27.83 11.57
C THR A 100 -7.34 28.33 11.21
N ASP A 101 -7.97 27.73 10.19
CA ASP A 101 -9.37 28.00 9.81
C ASP A 101 -10.39 27.35 10.76
N GLY A 102 -9.91 26.64 11.80
CA GLY A 102 -10.74 25.94 12.79
C GLY A 102 -11.15 24.53 12.35
N THR A 103 -10.78 24.09 11.14
CA THR A 103 -11.05 22.73 10.66
C THR A 103 -10.24 21.73 11.48
N VAL A 104 -10.90 20.64 11.88
CA VAL A 104 -10.27 19.51 12.55
C VAL A 104 -10.36 18.28 11.66
N LEU A 105 -9.22 17.68 11.34
CA LEU A 105 -9.09 16.48 10.51
C LEU A 105 -8.42 15.36 11.31
N GLU A 106 -8.62 14.09 10.94
CA GLU A 106 -7.73 13.05 11.43
C GLU A 106 -6.33 13.26 10.84
N ALA A 107 -5.28 13.04 11.64
CA ALA A 107 -3.92 13.27 11.18
C ALA A 107 -3.55 12.37 10.01
N ARG A 108 -4.06 11.12 10.01
CA ARG A 108 -3.91 10.20 8.88
C ARG A 108 -4.40 10.81 7.57
N ASP A 109 -5.64 11.32 7.56
CA ASP A 109 -6.27 11.85 6.36
C ASP A 109 -5.55 13.12 5.88
N TRP A 110 -5.07 13.93 6.81
CA TRP A 110 -4.26 15.09 6.49
C TRP A 110 -2.93 14.68 5.84
N TYR A 111 -2.23 13.66 6.38
CA TYR A 111 -0.98 13.17 5.80
C TYR A 111 -1.17 12.57 4.41
N LEU A 112 -2.24 11.79 4.19
CA LEU A 112 -2.56 11.22 2.89
C LEU A 112 -2.87 12.31 1.85
N ALA A 113 -3.68 13.32 2.23
CA ALA A 113 -3.96 14.44 1.36
C ALA A 113 -2.70 15.24 0.99
N ALA A 114 -1.77 15.41 1.93
CA ALA A 114 -0.49 16.04 1.65
C ALA A 114 0.37 15.21 0.67
N LEU A 115 0.33 13.87 0.77
CA LEU A 115 1.00 12.99 -0.19
C LEU A 115 0.36 13.06 -1.58
N ASP A 116 -0.96 13.04 -1.69
CA ASP A 116 -1.67 13.20 -2.96
C ASP A 116 -1.32 14.52 -3.66
N GLU A 117 -1.22 15.63 -2.90
CA GLU A 117 -0.77 16.91 -3.45
C GLU A 117 0.68 16.85 -3.98
N MET A 118 1.57 16.10 -3.32
CA MET A 118 2.97 15.89 -3.77
C MET A 118 3.07 14.96 -4.99
N GLU A 119 2.15 14.01 -5.12
CA GLU A 119 2.08 13.07 -6.24
C GLU A 119 1.36 13.67 -7.47
N GLY A 120 0.94 14.93 -7.40
CA GLY A 120 0.30 15.63 -8.51
C GLY A 120 -1.15 15.20 -8.76
N ALA A 121 -1.75 14.44 -7.83
CA ALA A 121 -3.18 14.21 -7.83
C ALA A 121 -3.86 15.56 -7.55
N THR A 122 -4.39 16.18 -8.60
CA THR A 122 -5.09 17.46 -8.51
C THR A 122 -6.16 17.36 -7.43
N ARG A 123 -5.99 18.15 -6.36
CA ARG A 123 -6.93 18.31 -5.27
C ARG A 123 -8.34 18.54 -5.78
N ALA A 124 -9.17 17.50 -5.72
CA ALA A 124 -10.61 17.66 -5.83
C ALA A 124 -11.07 18.55 -4.64
N PRO A 125 -11.91 19.57 -4.87
CA PRO A 125 -12.34 20.45 -3.81
C PRO A 125 -13.10 19.66 -2.75
N ARG A 126 -12.66 19.86 -1.50
CA ARG A 126 -13.19 19.26 -0.26
C ARG A 126 -14.72 19.25 -0.28
N ALA A 127 -15.31 18.05 -0.25
CA ALA A 127 -16.66 17.88 0.24
C ALA A 127 -16.59 17.83 1.78
N THR A 128 -17.20 18.83 2.40
CA THR A 128 -17.41 19.01 3.84
C THR A 128 -18.03 17.78 4.54
N GLY A 129 -17.43 17.39 5.66
CA GLY A 129 -18.05 16.58 6.72
C GLY A 129 -17.96 15.06 6.54
N PRO A 130 -18.11 14.27 7.63
CA PRO A 130 -18.07 12.83 7.56
C PRO A 130 -19.29 12.35 6.76
N ALA A 131 -19.08 12.06 5.48
CA ALA A 131 -20.08 11.41 4.66
C ALA A 131 -20.33 10.03 5.29
N ARG A 132 -21.50 9.90 5.93
CA ARG A 132 -22.05 8.61 6.34
C ARG A 132 -21.90 7.64 5.17
N HIS A 133 -21.26 6.51 5.46
CA HIS A 133 -21.07 5.38 4.56
C HIS A 133 -22.40 5.01 3.89
N ASP A 134 -22.56 5.38 2.62
CA ASP A 134 -23.64 4.87 1.79
C ASP A 134 -23.10 3.63 1.05
N PRO A 135 -23.45 2.41 1.49
CA PRO A 135 -22.96 1.17 0.88
C PRO A 135 -23.44 0.99 -0.58
N ASN A 136 -24.35 1.84 -1.08
CA ASN A 136 -24.94 1.74 -2.41
C ASN A 136 -24.38 2.74 -3.41
N ALA A 137 -23.33 3.52 -3.06
CA ALA A 137 -22.66 4.36 -4.04
C ALA A 137 -22.08 3.48 -5.19
N PRO A 138 -22.18 3.90 -6.46
CA PRO A 138 -21.81 3.09 -7.62
C PRO A 138 -20.34 2.61 -7.60
N VAL A 139 -19.48 3.34 -6.90
CA VAL A 139 -18.07 2.99 -6.74
C VAL A 139 -17.88 1.87 -5.70
N THR A 140 -18.61 1.94 -4.58
CA THR A 140 -18.69 0.87 -3.56
C THR A 140 -19.33 -0.40 -4.13
N LEU A 141 -20.30 -0.27 -5.04
CA LEU A 141 -20.89 -1.42 -5.76
C LEU A 141 -19.84 -2.19 -6.57
N GLY A 142 -18.86 -1.52 -7.17
CA GLY A 142 -17.77 -2.18 -7.89
C GLY A 142 -16.91 -3.07 -7.00
N ILE A 143 -16.58 -2.60 -5.80
CA ILE A 143 -15.82 -3.37 -4.79
C ILE A 143 -16.63 -4.57 -4.30
N LEU A 144 -17.93 -4.37 -4.02
CA LEU A 144 -18.83 -5.44 -3.63
C LEU A 144 -18.99 -6.49 -4.73
N ASP A 145 -19.01 -6.08 -6.00
CA ASP A 145 -19.01 -6.99 -7.13
C ASP A 145 -17.72 -7.79 -7.25
N ALA A 146 -16.56 -7.17 -7.03
CA ALA A 146 -15.27 -7.84 -7.00
C ALA A 146 -15.22 -8.90 -5.89
N LEU A 147 -15.64 -8.54 -4.68
CA LEU A 147 -15.75 -9.48 -3.56
C LEU A 147 -16.73 -10.62 -3.85
N THR A 148 -17.87 -10.32 -4.49
CA THR A 148 -18.87 -11.34 -4.87
C THR A 148 -18.34 -12.29 -5.94
N ILE A 149 -17.57 -11.80 -6.91
CA ILE A 149 -16.91 -12.61 -7.94
C ILE A 149 -15.94 -13.58 -7.29
N VAL A 150 -15.08 -13.07 -6.40
CA VAL A 150 -14.13 -13.89 -5.65
C VAL A 150 -14.88 -14.95 -4.83
N GLU A 151 -15.87 -14.54 -4.04
CA GLU A 151 -16.64 -15.41 -3.14
C GLU A 151 -17.36 -16.55 -3.89
N ARG A 152 -17.91 -16.28 -5.08
CA ARG A 152 -18.66 -17.24 -5.89
C ARG A 152 -17.80 -18.04 -6.88
N SER A 153 -16.53 -17.70 -7.00
CA SER A 153 -15.61 -18.44 -7.87
C SER A 153 -15.37 -19.85 -7.33
N ARG A 154 -14.97 -20.76 -8.22
CA ARG A 154 -14.51 -22.11 -7.85
C ARG A 154 -12.99 -22.17 -7.68
N GLU A 155 -12.34 -21.02 -7.77
CA GLU A 155 -10.90 -20.93 -7.81
C GLU A 155 -10.29 -21.01 -6.41
N THR A 156 -9.03 -21.41 -6.38
CA THR A 156 -8.22 -21.40 -5.15
C THR A 156 -7.29 -20.22 -5.19
N PHE A 157 -7.26 -19.43 -4.12
CA PHE A 157 -6.40 -18.25 -4.04
C PHE A 157 -5.15 -18.59 -3.24
N VAL A 158 -3.98 -18.20 -3.76
CA VAL A 158 -2.70 -18.63 -3.22
C VAL A 158 -1.89 -17.41 -2.84
N ALA A 159 -1.49 -17.34 -1.58
CA ALA A 159 -0.51 -16.34 -1.15
C ALA A 159 0.89 -16.70 -1.68
N PRO A 160 1.68 -15.69 -2.05
CA PRO A 160 3.08 -15.84 -2.44
C PRO A 160 3.91 -16.57 -1.37
N ALA A 161 4.98 -17.22 -1.81
CA ALA A 161 5.82 -18.02 -0.95
C ALA A 161 6.68 -17.13 -0.05
N ARG A 162 6.58 -17.28 1.28
CA ARG A 162 7.42 -16.52 2.20
C ARG A 162 8.89 -16.94 2.07
N LYS A 163 9.75 -16.01 1.67
CA LYS A 163 11.20 -16.16 1.74
C LYS A 163 11.65 -15.91 3.18
N LEU A 164 12.37 -16.87 3.77
CA LEU A 164 13.06 -16.66 5.04
C LEU A 164 14.29 -15.78 4.82
N PRO A 165 14.77 -15.06 5.85
CA PRO A 165 16.03 -14.31 5.80
C PRO A 165 17.26 -15.20 5.51
N SER A 166 17.12 -16.52 5.56
CA SER A 166 18.15 -17.50 5.15
C SER A 166 18.15 -17.84 3.66
N GLY A 167 17.31 -17.21 2.85
CA GLY A 167 17.16 -17.49 1.41
C GLY A 167 16.37 -18.77 1.08
N LYS A 168 15.91 -19.53 2.09
CA LYS A 168 15.04 -20.70 1.91
C LYS A 168 13.57 -20.29 1.86
N THR A 169 12.80 -20.81 0.91
CA THR A 169 11.33 -20.68 0.88
C THR A 169 10.72 -21.52 2.00
N LYS A 170 9.88 -20.91 2.85
CA LYS A 170 9.23 -21.60 3.96
C LYS A 170 7.93 -22.26 3.52
N GLY A 171 7.94 -23.60 3.41
CA GLY A 171 6.73 -24.44 3.40
C GLY A 171 5.79 -24.26 2.21
N LYS A 172 4.70 -25.05 2.22
CA LYS A 172 3.62 -25.01 1.22
C LYS A 172 3.00 -23.60 1.20
N ARG A 173 2.77 -23.04 0.01
CA ARG A 173 2.07 -21.74 -0.17
C ARG A 173 0.72 -21.80 0.55
N LYS A 174 0.32 -20.68 1.16
CA LYS A 174 -0.96 -20.64 1.88
C LYS A 174 -2.08 -20.51 0.85
N GLU A 175 -2.90 -21.54 0.78
CA GLU A 175 -4.08 -21.63 -0.08
C GLU A 175 -5.31 -21.15 0.70
N TYR A 176 -6.21 -20.47 0.00
CA TYR A 176 -7.48 -19.96 0.50
C TYR A 176 -8.59 -20.45 -0.42
N THR A 177 -9.68 -20.90 0.17
CA THR A 177 -10.90 -21.12 -0.60
C THR A 177 -11.50 -19.77 -1.01
N ALA A 178 -12.28 -19.74 -2.08
CA ALA A 178 -13.02 -18.57 -2.54
C ALA A 178 -13.74 -17.78 -1.43
N PRO A 179 -14.59 -18.39 -0.57
CA PRO A 179 -15.26 -17.65 0.50
C PRO A 179 -14.29 -17.13 1.57
N ASP A 180 -13.29 -17.94 1.97
CA ASP A 180 -12.29 -17.51 2.97
C ASP A 180 -11.45 -16.34 2.45
N PHE A 181 -11.13 -16.35 1.16
CA PHE A 181 -10.35 -15.29 0.53
C PHE A 181 -11.18 -13.99 0.42
N ALA A 182 -12.45 -14.09 0.02
CA ALA A 182 -13.35 -12.93 -0.02
C ALA A 182 -13.57 -12.31 1.37
N GLU A 183 -13.76 -13.13 2.41
CA GLU A 183 -13.88 -12.65 3.79
C GLU A 183 -12.59 -11.98 4.27
N MET A 184 -11.42 -12.54 3.92
CA MET A 184 -10.13 -11.95 4.22
C MET A 184 -9.96 -10.59 3.54
N LEU A 185 -10.33 -10.47 2.26
CA LEU A 185 -10.30 -9.19 1.53
C LEU A 185 -11.27 -8.17 2.12
N ARG A 186 -12.48 -8.58 2.55
CA ARG A 186 -13.41 -7.70 3.28
C ARG A 186 -12.77 -7.16 4.56
N LYS A 187 -12.24 -8.04 5.41
CA LYS A 187 -11.59 -7.64 6.66
C LYS A 187 -10.38 -6.75 6.40
N LYS A 188 -9.60 -7.05 5.36
CA LYS A 188 -8.47 -6.23 4.93
C LYS A 188 -8.92 -4.84 4.46
N TRP A 189 -10.03 -4.76 3.71
CA TRP A 189 -10.63 -3.50 3.28
C TRP A 189 -11.18 -2.68 4.45
N GLU A 190 -11.86 -3.32 5.40
CA GLU A 190 -12.33 -2.67 6.63
C GLU A 190 -11.16 -2.12 7.47
N PHE A 191 -10.02 -2.83 7.46
CA PHE A 191 -8.86 -2.47 8.28
C PHE A 191 -7.93 -1.43 7.62
N LEU A 192 -7.65 -1.58 6.32
CA LEU A 192 -6.70 -0.73 5.56
C LEU A 192 -7.39 0.32 4.69
N GLY A 193 -8.62 0.06 4.25
CA GLY A 193 -9.27 0.79 3.16
C GLY A 193 -10.58 1.47 3.55
N ALA A 194 -10.69 1.98 4.78
CA ALA A 194 -11.85 2.80 5.20
C ALA A 194 -12.14 3.98 4.24
N ASP A 195 -11.12 4.45 3.52
CA ASP A 195 -11.21 5.51 2.50
C ASP A 195 -11.07 5.01 1.06
N VAL A 196 -10.78 3.72 0.85
CA VAL A 196 -10.71 3.10 -0.47
C VAL A 196 -12.13 2.91 -0.98
N ARG A 197 -12.56 3.81 -1.86
CA ARG A 197 -13.92 3.85 -2.40
C ARG A 197 -13.99 3.44 -3.85
N ASP A 198 -12.86 3.35 -4.52
CA ASP A 198 -12.75 2.94 -5.91
C ASP A 198 -12.20 1.54 -6.09
N LEU A 199 -12.66 0.94 -7.19
CA LEU A 199 -12.37 -0.44 -7.52
C LEU A 199 -10.91 -0.64 -7.91
N GLU A 200 -10.27 0.35 -8.54
CA GLU A 200 -8.89 0.24 -8.98
C GLU A 200 -7.95 0.25 -7.77
N THR A 201 -8.09 1.21 -6.86
CA THR A 201 -7.36 1.26 -5.59
C THR A 201 -7.68 0.07 -4.70
N PHE A 202 -8.93 -0.42 -4.67
CA PHE A 202 -9.23 -1.68 -3.98
C PHE A 202 -8.43 -2.85 -4.58
N ILE A 203 -8.38 -2.96 -5.90
CA ILE A 203 -7.65 -4.06 -6.55
C ILE A 203 -6.15 -3.92 -6.29
N ASP A 204 -5.57 -2.74 -6.49
CA ASP A 204 -4.13 -2.53 -6.40
C ASP A 204 -3.62 -2.57 -4.95
N GLU A 205 -4.31 -1.95 -4.00
CA GLU A 205 -3.80 -1.84 -2.63
C GLU A 205 -4.33 -2.97 -1.70
N ILE A 206 -5.58 -3.38 -1.92
CA ILE A 206 -6.24 -4.34 -1.01
C ILE A 206 -6.23 -5.76 -1.59
N ALA A 207 -6.58 -5.93 -2.86
CA ALA A 207 -6.68 -7.25 -3.45
C ALA A 207 -5.35 -7.81 -3.93
N THR A 208 -4.39 -6.99 -4.35
CA THR A 208 -3.16 -7.48 -5.00
C THR A 208 -2.14 -8.00 -4.00
N ASP A 209 -1.80 -7.27 -2.95
CA ASP A 209 -0.64 -7.63 -2.12
C ASP A 209 -0.93 -8.48 -0.88
N ALA A 210 -0.14 -9.54 -0.71
CA ALA A 210 -0.16 -10.32 0.51
C ALA A 210 0.49 -9.60 1.68
N PHE A 211 -0.26 -9.47 2.78
CA PHE A 211 0.11 -8.73 4.01
C PHE A 211 1.51 -9.07 4.57
N SER A 212 2.02 -10.29 4.31
CA SER A 212 3.29 -10.77 4.85
C SER A 212 4.50 -10.60 3.94
N THR A 213 4.30 -10.37 2.64
CA THR A 213 5.38 -10.40 1.63
C THR A 213 5.32 -9.27 0.62
N MET A 214 4.20 -8.54 0.55
CA MET A 214 3.98 -7.47 -0.45
C MET A 214 4.23 -7.99 -1.87
N GLU A 215 3.80 -9.23 -2.11
CA GLU A 215 3.85 -9.90 -3.40
C GLU A 215 2.41 -10.24 -3.82
N PRO A 216 2.12 -10.28 -5.13
CA PRO A 216 0.76 -10.44 -5.62
C PRO A 216 0.19 -11.81 -5.28
N TYR A 217 -1.09 -11.85 -4.90
CA TYR A 217 -1.83 -13.11 -4.81
C TYR A 217 -2.01 -13.74 -6.20
N ARG A 218 -2.08 -15.07 -6.21
CA ARG A 218 -2.33 -15.85 -7.43
C ARG A 218 -3.65 -16.59 -7.36
N VAL A 219 -4.24 -16.80 -8.51
CA VAL A 219 -5.44 -17.62 -8.72
C VAL A 219 -4.98 -18.93 -9.30
N LEU A 220 -5.30 -20.02 -8.62
CA LEU A 220 -5.09 -21.39 -9.09
C LEU A 220 -6.43 -21.91 -9.59
N HIS A 221 -6.45 -22.25 -10.87
CA HIS A 221 -7.61 -22.79 -11.55
C HIS A 221 -7.78 -24.29 -11.32
N GLU A 222 -9.00 -24.80 -11.56
CA GLU A 222 -9.29 -26.25 -11.52
C GLU A 222 -8.43 -27.06 -12.50
N ASP A 223 -7.97 -26.45 -13.60
CA ASP A 223 -7.08 -27.08 -14.59
C ASP A 223 -5.59 -27.08 -14.17
N GLY A 224 -5.28 -26.51 -13.00
CA GLY A 224 -3.94 -26.40 -12.45
C GLY A 224 -3.12 -25.23 -13.00
N SER A 225 -3.71 -24.38 -13.85
CA SER A 225 -3.06 -23.14 -14.28
C SER A 225 -3.07 -22.10 -13.16
N GLU A 226 -2.01 -21.27 -13.13
CA GLU A 226 -1.90 -20.17 -12.17
C GLU A 226 -1.81 -18.84 -12.93
N GLU A 227 -2.66 -17.87 -12.56
CA GLU A 227 -2.57 -16.49 -13.03
C GLU A 227 -2.53 -15.49 -11.87
N GLU A 228 -2.24 -14.23 -12.18
CA GLU A 228 -2.21 -13.16 -11.19
C GLU A 228 -3.63 -12.68 -10.85
N LEU A 229 -3.92 -12.49 -9.56
CA LEU A 229 -5.24 -12.11 -9.09
C LEU A 229 -5.76 -10.81 -9.73
N ARG A 230 -4.90 -9.82 -9.93
CA ARG A 230 -5.26 -8.55 -10.54
C ARG A 230 -5.84 -8.74 -11.95
N GLY A 231 -5.09 -9.43 -12.81
CA GLY A 231 -5.49 -9.70 -14.19
C GLY A 231 -6.78 -10.50 -14.26
N TRP A 232 -6.85 -11.58 -13.48
CA TRP A 232 -8.05 -12.42 -13.39
C TRP A 232 -9.28 -11.63 -12.97
N LEU A 233 -9.19 -10.87 -11.87
CA LEU A 233 -10.33 -10.17 -11.29
C LEU A 233 -10.87 -9.09 -12.21
N LEU A 234 -9.98 -8.32 -12.86
CA LEU A 234 -10.36 -7.33 -13.87
C LEU A 234 -11.09 -7.97 -15.06
N ALA A 235 -10.61 -9.13 -15.54
CA ALA A 235 -11.27 -9.85 -16.62
C ALA A 235 -12.67 -10.35 -16.22
N GLN A 236 -12.85 -10.85 -15.00
CA GLN A 236 -14.16 -11.27 -14.49
C GLN A 236 -15.14 -10.10 -14.34
N LEU A 237 -14.65 -8.94 -13.87
CA LEU A 237 -15.46 -7.72 -13.75
C LEU A 237 -15.91 -7.21 -15.11
N ASP A 238 -15.03 -7.21 -16.11
CA ASP A 238 -15.37 -6.81 -17.48
C ASP A 238 -16.40 -7.78 -18.10
N ALA A 239 -16.18 -9.09 -17.96
CA ALA A 239 -17.13 -10.11 -18.41
C ALA A 239 -18.52 -9.94 -17.77
N ARG A 240 -18.58 -9.63 -16.47
CA ARG A 240 -19.83 -9.37 -15.75
C ARG A 240 -20.51 -8.10 -16.23
N ARG A 241 -19.75 -7.01 -16.44
CA ARG A 241 -20.29 -5.75 -17.02
C ARG A 241 -20.84 -5.98 -18.43
N ALA A 242 -20.12 -6.74 -19.26
CA ALA A 242 -20.56 -7.10 -20.59
C ALA A 242 -21.83 -7.97 -20.59
N ALA A 243 -21.98 -8.88 -19.61
CA ALA A 243 -23.19 -9.69 -19.45
C ALA A 243 -24.41 -8.85 -19.03
N LEU A 244 -24.22 -7.92 -18.09
CA LEU A 244 -25.25 -6.99 -17.64
C LEU A 244 -25.68 -6.03 -18.76
N ALA A 245 -24.72 -5.52 -19.54
CA ALA A 245 -24.99 -4.65 -20.69
C ALA A 245 -25.75 -5.36 -21.83
N LYS A 246 -25.64 -6.68 -21.93
CA LYS A 246 -26.37 -7.51 -22.89
C LYS A 246 -27.78 -7.91 -22.41
N GLY A 247 -28.26 -7.39 -21.28
CA GLY A 247 -29.61 -7.61 -20.77
C GLY A 247 -29.81 -8.94 -20.03
N GLY A 248 -28.73 -9.63 -19.65
CA GLY A 248 -28.80 -10.86 -18.86
C GLY A 248 -28.92 -10.53 -17.37
N ALA A 249 -30.15 -10.48 -16.84
CA ALA A 249 -30.37 -10.70 -15.43
C ALA A 249 -30.09 -12.18 -15.09
N PRO A 250 -29.57 -12.52 -13.90
CA PRO A 250 -29.59 -13.90 -13.41
C PRO A 250 -31.02 -14.44 -13.25
#